data_AF-A0A9N9IDE6-F1
#
_entry.id   AF-A0A9N9IDE6-F1
#
_cell.length_a   1.000
_cell.length_b   1.000
_cell.length_c   1.000
_cell.angle_alpha   90.00
_cell.angle_beta   90.00
_cell.angle_gamma   90.00
#
_symmetry.space_group_name_H-M   'P 1'
#
loop_
_entity.id
_entity.type
_entity.pdbx_description
1 polymer ?
#
loop_
_entity_poly.entity_id
_entity_poly.type
_entity_poly.pdbx_seq_one_letter_code
_entity_poly.pdbx_strand_id
1 'polypeptide(L)'
;MVRPKNHTYNFPKKHRFLIVFSALGIFLYFVIIFNNQGAGCFIDCDGESSITNSSDEKFMTYLPHSGFHNQRISLENAIFIAWYLNRTLVIPPIFYFNEILPFGKRPFDRLYSLLSKLTPKKNTYLHCKSNGRKKKCTKVTYTLYNWEELMDFRFVKRNVRIIHRADFHYEHLLQSLKISPGDKGQ
;
A
#
# COMPACT_ATOMS: atom_id res chain seq x y z
N MET A 1 -53.23 46.53 -22.94
CA MET A 1 -52.21 45.78 -22.18
C MET A 1 -52.90 45.04 -21.03
N VAL A 2 -53.10 43.74 -21.16
CA VAL A 2 -53.81 42.90 -20.17
C VAL A 2 -52.78 42.11 -19.37
N ARG A 3 -52.80 42.24 -18.03
CA ARG A 3 -51.93 41.46 -17.12
C ARG A 3 -52.40 40.00 -17.05
N PRO A 4 -51.48 39.02 -16.98
CA PRO A 4 -51.85 37.63 -16.76
C PRO A 4 -52.23 37.40 -15.27
N LYS A 5 -53.21 36.51 -15.05
CA LYS A 5 -53.69 36.08 -13.74
C LYS A 5 -52.77 34.98 -13.17
N ASN A 6 -52.47 35.08 -11.87
CA ASN A 6 -51.76 34.03 -11.13
C ASN A 6 -52.70 32.85 -10.85
N HIS A 7 -52.32 31.65 -11.33
CA HIS A 7 -52.92 30.38 -10.91
C HIS A 7 -52.12 29.77 -9.76
N THR A 8 -52.72 29.70 -8.58
CA THR A 8 -52.20 28.91 -7.46
C THR A 8 -52.64 27.45 -7.60
N TYR A 9 -51.68 26.55 -7.81
CA TYR A 9 -51.93 25.10 -7.80
C TYR A 9 -52.02 24.59 -6.35
N ASN A 10 -53.21 24.17 -5.93
CA ASN A 10 -53.44 23.52 -4.65
C ASN A 10 -53.24 22.00 -4.79
N PHE A 11 -52.16 21.49 -4.18
CA PHE A 11 -51.87 20.05 -4.14
C PHE A 11 -52.83 19.32 -3.19
N PRO A 12 -53.50 18.23 -3.63
CA PRO A 12 -54.48 17.52 -2.81
C PRO A 12 -53.84 16.80 -1.62
N LYS A 13 -54.43 16.99 -0.42
CA LYS A 13 -53.92 16.54 0.90
C LYS A 13 -53.60 15.04 1.01
N LYS A 14 -54.11 14.18 0.13
CA LYS A 14 -53.93 12.71 0.19
C LYS A 14 -52.52 12.25 -0.20
N HIS A 15 -51.77 13.02 -1.00
CA HIS A 15 -50.39 12.67 -1.37
C HIS A 15 -49.34 13.08 -0.33
N ARG A 16 -49.68 13.98 0.60
CA ARG A 16 -48.77 14.38 1.69
C ARG A 16 -48.49 13.24 2.67
N PHE A 17 -49.47 12.37 2.92
CA PHE A 17 -49.30 11.24 3.84
C PHE A 17 -48.39 10.14 3.27
N LEU A 18 -48.49 9.84 1.97
CA LEU A 18 -47.66 8.82 1.31
C LEU A 18 -46.17 9.20 1.26
N ILE A 19 -45.85 10.48 1.08
CA ILE A 19 -44.46 10.97 1.06
C ILE A 19 -43.84 10.91 2.47
N VAL A 20 -44.61 11.20 3.51
CA VAL A 20 -44.11 11.15 4.91
C VAL A 20 -43.78 9.72 5.33
N PHE A 21 -44.59 8.73 4.95
CA PHE A 21 -44.29 7.32 5.25
C PHE A 21 -43.06 6.79 4.52
N SER A 22 -42.81 7.23 3.28
CA SER A 22 -41.61 6.83 2.53
C SER A 22 -40.33 7.47 3.11
N ALA A 23 -40.42 8.72 3.58
CA ALA A 23 -39.28 9.42 4.18
C ALA A 23 -38.90 8.85 5.57
N LEU A 24 -39.89 8.44 6.38
CA LEU A 24 -39.65 7.76 7.65
C LEU A 24 -39.02 6.38 7.47
N GLY A 25 -39.44 5.62 6.44
CA GLY A 25 -38.84 4.33 6.11
C GLY A 25 -37.38 4.45 5.68
N ILE A 26 -37.06 5.46 4.85
CA ILE A 26 -35.68 5.75 4.43
C ILE A 26 -34.84 6.22 5.62
N PHE A 27 -35.37 7.10 6.48
CA PHE A 27 -34.67 7.57 7.67
C PHE A 27 -34.37 6.42 8.65
N LEU A 28 -35.33 5.53 8.91
CA LEU A 28 -35.12 4.35 9.75
C LEU A 28 -34.14 3.36 9.12
N TYR A 29 -34.16 3.17 7.80
CA TYR A 29 -33.16 2.37 7.09
C TYR A 29 -31.74 2.95 7.21
N PHE A 30 -31.59 4.27 7.07
CA PHE A 30 -30.30 4.94 7.30
C PHE A 30 -29.85 4.84 8.76
N VAL A 31 -30.74 5.03 9.74
CA VAL A 31 -30.41 4.86 11.17
C VAL A 31 -29.96 3.43 11.48
N ILE A 32 -30.58 2.41 10.88
CA ILE A 32 -30.15 1.00 11.02
C ILE A 32 -28.78 0.76 10.38
N ILE A 33 -28.50 1.32 9.20
CA ILE A 33 -27.17 1.21 8.56
C ILE A 33 -26.09 1.95 9.37
N PHE A 34 -26.37 3.15 9.88
CA PHE A 34 -25.41 3.92 10.67
C PHE A 34 -25.15 3.28 12.05
N ASN A 35 -26.18 2.71 12.70
CA ASN A 35 -26.01 2.02 13.98
C ASN A 35 -25.32 0.65 13.85
N ASN A 36 -25.32 0.04 12.65
CA ASN A 36 -24.59 -1.21 12.37
C ASN A 36 -23.08 -1.00 12.04
N GLN A 37 -22.56 0.23 12.12
CA GLN A 37 -21.11 0.47 12.14
C GLN A 37 -20.51 0.55 13.56
N GLY A 38 -21.25 0.09 14.57
CA GLY A 38 -20.77 -0.01 15.95
C GLY A 38 -20.41 -1.43 16.38
N ALA A 39 -19.35 -2.01 15.81
CA ALA A 39 -18.52 -3.06 16.43
C ALA A 39 -17.45 -3.56 15.44
N GLY A 40 -16.43 -2.75 15.19
CA GLY A 40 -15.23 -3.16 14.46
C GLY A 40 -14.01 -2.63 15.19
N CYS A 41 -13.32 -3.54 15.88
CA CYS A 41 -12.20 -3.33 16.80
C CYS A 41 -11.35 -2.09 16.51
N PHE A 42 -11.35 -1.17 17.48
CA PHE A 42 -10.44 -0.05 17.57
C PHE A 42 -9.09 -0.60 18.06
N ILE A 43 -8.11 -0.63 17.15
CA ILE A 43 -6.67 -0.65 17.41
C ILE A 43 -6.21 -1.69 18.45
N ASP A 44 -5.78 -2.85 17.95
CA ASP A 44 -4.60 -3.49 18.51
C ASP A 44 -3.47 -3.32 17.50
N CYS A 45 -2.57 -2.39 17.81
CA CYS A 45 -1.35 -2.13 17.05
C CYS A 45 -0.20 -3.03 17.52
N ASP A 46 -0.47 -4.25 17.99
CA ASP A 46 0.55 -5.27 18.21
C ASP A 46 0.10 -6.58 17.57
N GLY A 47 -0.02 -6.56 16.24
CA GLY A 47 0.07 -7.77 15.44
C GLY A 47 1.50 -8.30 15.49
N GLU A 48 1.95 -8.81 16.64
CA GLU A 48 3.01 -9.80 16.67
C GLU A 48 2.46 -10.98 15.90
N SER A 49 2.73 -11.00 14.59
CA SER A 49 2.58 -12.19 13.79
C SER A 49 3.37 -13.24 14.55
N SER A 50 2.66 -14.16 15.21
CA SER A 50 3.28 -15.34 15.76
C SER A 50 3.90 -16.03 14.55
N ILE A 51 5.17 -15.75 14.30
CA ILE A 51 6.02 -16.55 13.44
C ILE A 51 6.10 -17.85 14.24
N THR A 52 5.10 -18.70 14.02
CA THR A 52 5.20 -20.10 14.37
C THR A 52 6.44 -20.54 13.63
N ASN A 53 7.54 -20.73 14.35
CA ASN A 53 8.78 -21.32 13.85
C ASN A 53 8.48 -22.78 13.45
N SER A 54 7.61 -22.98 12.46
CA SER A 54 7.66 -24.17 11.64
C SER A 54 8.93 -24.01 10.84
N SER A 55 9.87 -24.94 11.00
CA SER A 55 11.09 -25.06 10.20
C SER A 55 10.87 -24.99 8.69
N ASP A 56 9.61 -25.05 8.25
CA ASP A 56 9.19 -25.17 6.86
C ASP A 56 8.64 -23.87 6.26
N GLU A 57 8.59 -22.76 7.02
CA GLU A 57 8.11 -21.49 6.46
C GLU A 57 9.06 -20.99 5.37
N LYS A 58 8.49 -20.73 4.18
CA LYS A 58 9.23 -20.24 3.02
C LYS A 58 8.85 -18.80 2.71
N PHE A 59 9.87 -17.95 2.64
CA PHE A 59 9.73 -16.54 2.33
C PHE A 59 10.02 -16.25 0.86
N MET A 60 9.47 -15.16 0.35
CA MET A 60 9.79 -14.59 -0.95
C MET A 60 9.86 -13.06 -0.84
N THR A 61 10.79 -12.44 -1.54
CA THR A 61 10.89 -10.98 -1.67
C THR A 61 11.38 -10.62 -3.07
N TYR A 62 11.38 -9.32 -3.39
CA TYR A 62 11.80 -8.82 -4.69
C TYR A 62 12.51 -7.46 -4.53
N LEU A 63 13.20 -7.02 -5.59
CA LEU A 63 13.76 -5.67 -5.67
C LEU A 63 12.90 -4.79 -6.58
N PRO A 64 12.30 -3.71 -6.06
CA PRO A 64 11.57 -2.77 -6.89
C PRO A 64 12.54 -2.01 -7.80
N HIS A 65 12.10 -1.65 -9.00
CA HIS A 65 12.91 -0.88 -9.93
C HIS A 65 12.09 0.18 -10.66
N SER A 66 12.80 1.18 -11.19
CA SER A 66 12.23 2.23 -12.05
C SER A 66 11.11 3.02 -11.35
N GLY A 67 10.18 3.58 -12.12
CA GLY A 67 9.07 4.37 -11.57
C GLY A 67 7.99 3.52 -10.90
N PHE A 68 7.08 4.21 -10.20
CA PHE A 68 5.99 3.62 -9.41
C PHE A 68 5.19 2.54 -10.16
N HIS A 69 4.88 2.74 -11.44
CA HIS A 69 4.13 1.75 -12.23
C HIS A 69 4.84 0.38 -12.31
N ASN A 70 6.16 0.35 -12.48
CA ASN A 70 6.93 -0.90 -12.51
C ASN A 70 7.02 -1.53 -11.13
N GLN A 71 7.12 -0.71 -10.08
CA GLN A 71 7.09 -1.20 -8.71
C GLN A 71 5.74 -1.85 -8.40
N ARG A 72 4.63 -1.29 -8.90
CA ARG A 72 3.28 -1.83 -8.74
C ARG A 72 3.11 -3.15 -9.47
N ILE A 73 3.53 -3.22 -10.73
CA ILE A 73 3.54 -4.48 -11.49
C ILE A 73 4.39 -5.55 -10.78
N SER A 74 5.53 -5.16 -10.20
CA SER A 74 6.37 -6.07 -9.42
C SER A 74 5.64 -6.60 -8.18
N LEU A 75 4.90 -5.74 -7.47
CA LEU A 75 4.06 -6.14 -6.34
C LEU A 75 2.95 -7.11 -6.79
N GLU A 76 2.21 -6.79 -7.84
CA GLU A 76 1.12 -7.62 -8.38
C GLU A 76 1.62 -9.03 -8.72
N ASN A 77 2.75 -9.13 -9.44
CA ASN A 77 3.39 -10.40 -9.77
C ASN A 77 3.87 -11.14 -8.52
N ALA A 78 4.46 -10.44 -7.55
CA ALA A 78 4.95 -11.05 -6.32
C ALA A 78 3.80 -11.59 -5.46
N ILE A 79 2.67 -10.89 -5.38
CA ILE A 79 1.46 -11.36 -4.70
C ILE A 79 0.95 -12.65 -5.36
N PHE A 80 0.84 -12.66 -6.69
CA PHE A 80 0.39 -13.84 -7.42
C PHE A 80 1.29 -15.06 -7.17
N ILE A 81 2.61 -14.88 -7.28
CA ILE A 81 3.57 -15.98 -7.07
C ILE A 81 3.56 -16.45 -5.61
N ALA A 82 3.47 -15.52 -4.64
CA ALA A 82 3.41 -15.85 -3.23
C ALA A 82 2.16 -16.67 -2.89
N TRP A 83 1.00 -16.25 -3.42
CA TRP A 83 -0.25 -16.98 -3.32
C TRP A 83 -0.15 -18.37 -3.92
N TYR A 84 0.33 -18.47 -5.16
CA TYR A 84 0.42 -19.73 -5.90
C TYR A 84 1.39 -20.73 -5.24
N LEU A 85 2.51 -20.27 -4.71
CA LEU A 85 3.53 -21.11 -4.07
C LEU A 85 3.33 -21.29 -2.57
N ASN A 86 2.26 -20.73 -1.99
CA ASN A 86 2.01 -20.69 -0.55
C ASN A 86 3.23 -20.20 0.26
N ARG A 87 3.81 -19.07 -0.16
CA ARG A 87 4.97 -18.43 0.49
C ARG A 87 4.57 -17.14 1.19
N THR A 88 5.23 -16.83 2.30
CA THR A 88 5.11 -15.52 2.94
C THR A 88 5.83 -14.47 2.10
N LEU A 89 5.12 -13.44 1.68
CA LEU A 89 5.65 -12.36 0.87
C LEU A 89 6.21 -11.24 1.75
N VAL A 90 7.51 -11.00 1.66
CA VAL A 90 8.18 -9.84 2.28
C VAL A 90 8.19 -8.68 1.30
N ILE A 91 7.37 -7.67 1.56
CA ILE A 91 7.08 -6.57 0.66
C ILE A 91 8.06 -5.40 0.91
N PRO A 92 8.91 -5.05 -0.07
CA PRO A 92 9.78 -3.88 0.02
C PRO A 92 8.98 -2.57 -0.02
N PRO A 93 9.52 -1.49 0.56
CA PRO A 93 8.87 -0.19 0.51
C PRO A 93 8.85 0.35 -0.92
N ILE A 94 7.87 1.19 -1.21
CA ILE A 94 7.85 2.00 -2.44
C ILE A 94 8.91 3.08 -2.28
N PHE A 95 9.73 3.30 -3.30
CA PHE A 95 10.57 4.50 -3.36
C PHE A 95 10.03 5.48 -4.40
N TYR A 96 9.94 6.74 -4.03
CA TYR A 96 9.56 7.84 -4.91
C TYR A 96 10.62 8.93 -4.90
N PHE A 97 10.99 9.43 -6.09
CA PHE A 97 11.94 10.52 -6.27
C PHE A 97 11.25 11.70 -6.93
N ASN A 98 11.48 12.92 -6.45
CA ASN A 98 10.75 14.10 -6.91
C ASN A 98 11.16 14.59 -8.31
N GLU A 99 12.38 14.30 -8.75
CA GLU A 99 12.94 14.89 -9.98
C GLU A 99 13.54 13.83 -10.89
N ILE A 100 14.63 13.23 -10.44
CA ILE A 100 15.41 12.26 -11.20
C ILE A 100 15.15 10.89 -10.59
N LEU A 101 14.83 9.90 -11.41
CA LEU A 101 14.78 8.49 -11.02
C LEU A 101 16.17 7.85 -11.20
N PRO A 102 17.00 7.74 -10.15
CA PRO A 102 18.35 7.20 -10.28
C PRO A 102 18.38 5.68 -10.55
N PHE A 103 17.28 4.98 -10.24
CA PHE A 103 17.21 3.52 -10.17
C PHE A 103 16.36 2.93 -11.29
N GLY A 104 16.79 3.11 -12.54
CA GLY A 104 16.25 2.34 -13.67
C GLY A 104 16.51 0.83 -13.55
N LYS A 105 16.06 0.06 -14.54
CA LYS A 105 16.36 -1.37 -14.63
C LYS A 105 17.88 -1.61 -14.63
N ARG A 106 18.36 -2.45 -13.72
CA ARG A 106 19.78 -2.81 -13.54
C ARG A 106 19.90 -4.27 -13.10
N PRO A 107 21.09 -4.89 -13.26
CA PRO A 107 21.38 -6.20 -12.66
C PRO A 107 21.17 -6.19 -11.15
N PHE A 108 20.86 -7.36 -10.59
CA PHE A 108 20.49 -7.53 -9.18
C PHE A 108 21.46 -6.86 -8.21
N ASP A 109 22.75 -7.22 -8.25
CA ASP A 109 23.74 -6.70 -7.28
C ASP A 109 23.88 -5.18 -7.35
N ARG A 110 23.83 -4.63 -8.56
CA ARG A 110 23.94 -3.19 -8.77
C ARG A 110 22.69 -2.47 -8.31
N LEU A 111 21.51 -3.03 -8.53
CA LEU A 111 20.25 -2.45 -8.06
C LEU A 111 20.19 -2.52 -6.52
N TYR A 112 20.50 -3.68 -5.94
CA TYR A 112 20.55 -3.89 -4.50
C TYR A 112 21.48 -2.90 -3.81
N SER A 113 22.72 -2.77 -4.31
CA SER A 113 23.72 -1.82 -3.78
C SER A 113 23.27 -0.35 -3.83
N LEU A 114 22.36 0.00 -4.74
CA LEU A 114 21.81 1.35 -4.84
C LEU A 114 20.64 1.54 -3.88
N LEU A 115 19.71 0.57 -3.84
CA LEU A 115 18.54 0.61 -2.97
C LEU A 115 18.92 0.54 -1.49
N SER A 116 19.95 -0.21 -1.12
CA SER A 116 20.45 -0.29 0.26
C SER A 116 20.93 1.06 0.80
N LYS A 117 21.20 2.05 -0.05
CA LYS A 117 21.56 3.41 0.39
C LYS A 117 20.34 4.24 0.80
N LEU A 118 19.13 3.77 0.51
CA LEU A 118 17.90 4.41 0.97
C LEU A 118 17.59 3.96 2.38
N THR A 119 17.28 4.91 3.27
CA THR A 119 16.91 4.62 4.65
C THR A 119 15.69 5.44 5.05
N PRO A 120 14.79 4.92 5.91
CA PRO A 120 13.63 5.68 6.40
C PRO A 120 14.01 6.96 7.15
N LYS A 121 15.22 7.00 7.72
CA LYS A 121 15.76 8.14 8.49
C LYS A 121 16.31 9.27 7.60
N LYS A 122 16.34 9.09 6.28
CA LYS A 122 16.87 10.06 5.32
C LYS A 122 15.86 10.28 4.21
N ASN A 123 15.87 11.49 3.65
CA ASN A 123 15.03 11.87 2.52
C ASN A 123 15.85 12.36 1.33
N THR A 124 17.18 12.17 1.34
CA THR A 124 18.07 12.66 0.29
C THR A 124 19.09 11.61 -0.13
N TYR A 125 19.35 11.54 -1.43
CA TYR A 125 20.27 10.60 -2.07
C TYR A 125 21.23 11.35 -3.01
N LEU A 126 22.51 10.98 -2.99
CA LEU A 126 23.51 11.59 -3.87
C LEU A 126 23.64 10.78 -5.16
N HIS A 127 23.05 11.28 -6.23
CA HIS A 127 23.13 10.65 -7.56
C HIS A 127 24.34 11.17 -8.33
N CYS A 128 25.31 10.30 -8.59
CA CYS A 128 26.49 10.64 -9.38
C CYS A 128 26.47 9.96 -10.76
N LYS A 129 26.61 10.74 -11.82
CA LYS A 129 26.85 10.26 -13.19
C LYS A 129 28.33 10.50 -13.55
N SER A 130 28.93 9.49 -14.18
CA SER A 130 30.29 9.58 -14.70
C SER A 130 30.23 9.85 -16.20
N ASN A 131 30.81 10.96 -16.65
CA ASN A 131 30.98 11.30 -18.06
C ASN A 131 32.49 11.33 -18.35
N GLY A 132 33.06 10.15 -18.64
CA GLY A 132 34.51 9.99 -18.78
C GLY A 132 35.24 10.24 -17.46
N ARG A 133 36.18 11.20 -17.44
CA ARG A 133 37.00 11.56 -16.27
C ARG A 133 36.29 12.45 -15.23
N LYS A 134 35.14 13.04 -15.57
CA LYS A 134 34.40 13.96 -14.67
C LYS A 134 33.18 13.25 -14.06
N LYS A 135 33.07 13.34 -12.72
CA LYS A 135 31.93 12.82 -11.95
C LYS A 135 31.04 13.99 -11.52
N LYS A 136 29.84 14.08 -12.07
CA LYS A 136 28.84 15.07 -11.66
C LYS A 136 27.89 14.42 -10.67
N CYS A 137 27.80 14.97 -9.46
CA CYS A 137 26.89 14.49 -8.42
C CYS A 137 25.78 15.51 -8.19
N THR A 138 24.54 15.04 -8.04
CA THR A 138 23.35 15.84 -7.76
C THR A 138 22.63 15.23 -6.56
N LYS A 139 22.29 16.07 -5.58
CA LYS A 139 21.48 15.64 -4.43
C LYS A 139 20.02 15.64 -4.85
N VAL A 140 19.37 14.50 -4.73
CA VAL A 140 17.95 14.32 -5.06
C VAL A 140 17.19 13.92 -3.82
N THR A 141 15.92 14.31 -3.71
CA THR A 141 15.05 13.91 -2.61
C THR A 141 14.30 12.63 -2.94
N TYR A 142 14.06 11.82 -1.92
CA TYR A 142 13.22 10.64 -2.01
C TYR A 142 12.38 10.45 -0.75
N THR A 143 11.31 9.69 -0.92
CA THR A 143 10.46 9.22 0.18
C THR A 143 10.28 7.70 0.04
N LEU A 144 10.17 7.02 1.18
CA LEU A 144 9.78 5.62 1.26
C LEU A 144 8.36 5.53 1.80
N TYR A 145 7.50 4.78 1.13
CA TYR A 145 6.11 4.56 1.54
C TYR A 145 5.83 3.06 1.73
N ASN A 146 4.98 2.73 2.69
CA ASN A 146 4.32 1.43 2.73
C ASN A 146 3.26 1.38 1.62
N TRP A 147 3.08 0.21 1.00
CA TRP A 147 2.04 0.02 0.00
C TRP A 147 0.62 0.27 0.53
N GLU A 148 0.38 -0.03 1.79
CA GLU A 148 -0.93 0.16 2.44
C GLU A 148 -1.29 1.63 2.68
N GLU A 149 -0.32 2.54 2.59
CA GLU A 149 -0.61 3.98 2.62
C GLU A 149 -1.28 4.47 1.33
N LEU A 150 -1.09 3.73 0.23
CA LEU A 150 -1.57 4.12 -1.10
C LEU A 150 -2.64 3.18 -1.66
N MET A 151 -2.73 1.94 -1.16
CA MET A 151 -3.52 0.86 -1.75
C MET A 151 -4.26 0.05 -0.70
N ASP A 152 -5.43 -0.45 -1.08
CA ASP A 152 -6.23 -1.34 -0.23
C ASP A 152 -5.70 -2.79 -0.26
N PHE A 153 -5.21 -3.26 0.89
CA PHE A 153 -4.63 -4.59 1.06
C PHE A 153 -5.61 -5.61 1.65
N ARG A 154 -6.89 -5.27 1.83
CA ARG A 154 -7.89 -6.21 2.41
C ARG A 154 -7.96 -7.54 1.67
N PHE A 155 -7.90 -7.53 0.34
CA PHE A 155 -7.87 -8.76 -0.45
C PHE A 155 -6.57 -9.54 -0.23
N VAL A 156 -5.42 -8.86 -0.31
CA VAL A 156 -4.10 -9.48 -0.21
C VAL A 156 -3.95 -10.17 1.14
N LYS A 157 -4.25 -9.48 2.24
CA LYS A 157 -4.14 -10.02 3.61
C LYS A 157 -5.03 -11.23 3.88
N ARG A 158 -6.16 -11.36 3.17
CA ARG A 158 -7.03 -12.54 3.29
C ARG A 158 -6.49 -13.78 2.58
N ASN A 159 -5.62 -13.60 1.59
CA ASN A 159 -5.19 -14.68 0.70
C ASN A 159 -3.68 -14.98 0.78
N VAL A 160 -2.87 -14.04 1.24
CA VAL A 160 -1.41 -14.13 1.24
C VAL A 160 -0.88 -13.62 2.58
N ARG A 161 0.01 -14.41 3.20
CA ARG A 161 0.80 -13.96 4.35
C ARG A 161 1.79 -12.90 3.87
N ILE A 162 1.72 -11.70 4.44
CA ILE A 162 2.59 -10.59 4.07
C ILE A 162 3.35 -10.07 5.29
N ILE A 163 4.59 -9.65 5.06
CA ILE A 163 5.42 -8.92 6.01
C ILE A 163 5.95 -7.68 5.30
N HIS A 164 5.82 -6.51 5.91
CA HIS A 164 6.42 -5.30 5.38
C HIS A 164 7.84 -5.14 5.89
N ARG A 165 8.77 -4.74 5.02
CA ARG A 165 10.12 -4.33 5.41
C ARG A 165 10.28 -2.82 5.26
N ALA A 166 11.01 -2.21 6.17
CA ALA A 166 11.17 -0.74 6.20
C ALA A 166 12.27 -0.23 5.26
N ASP A 167 13.27 -1.07 4.93
CA ASP A 167 14.39 -0.68 4.07
C ASP A 167 14.94 -1.87 3.28
N PHE A 168 16.03 -1.64 2.53
CA PHE A 168 16.64 -2.62 1.64
C PHE A 168 17.87 -3.33 2.22
N HIS A 169 18.22 -3.15 3.49
CA HIS A 169 19.38 -3.83 4.10
C HIS A 169 19.09 -5.30 4.36
N TYR A 170 20.05 -6.17 4.03
CA TYR A 170 19.93 -7.62 4.24
C TYR A 170 19.90 -7.99 5.72
N GLU A 171 20.74 -7.38 6.55
CA GLU A 171 20.79 -7.68 7.98
C GLU A 171 19.46 -7.36 8.69
N HIS A 172 18.85 -6.22 8.34
CA HIS A 172 17.54 -5.84 8.90
C HIS A 172 16.44 -6.81 8.44
N LEU A 173 16.54 -7.32 7.20
CA LEU A 173 15.63 -8.36 6.70
C LEU A 173 15.78 -9.63 7.54
N LEU A 174 17.00 -10.16 7.69
CA LEU A 174 17.24 -11.38 8.46
C LEU A 174 16.78 -11.24 9.91
N GLN A 175 17.11 -10.12 10.53
CA GLN A 175 16.69 -9.80 11.89
C GLN A 175 15.15 -9.77 12.02
N SER A 176 14.46 -9.13 11.08
CA SER A 176 12.99 -9.07 11.09
C SER A 176 12.32 -10.44 10.95
N LEU A 177 13.00 -11.38 10.29
CA LEU A 177 12.52 -12.75 10.09
C LEU A 177 13.04 -13.72 11.15
N LYS A 178 13.88 -13.27 12.09
CA LYS A 178 14.55 -14.11 13.10
C LYS A 178 15.36 -15.27 12.48
N ILE A 179 15.92 -15.06 11.28
CA ILE A 179 16.73 -16.06 10.55
C ILE A 179 18.21 -15.87 10.89
N SER A 180 18.91 -16.97 11.20
CA SER A 180 20.35 -16.93 11.45
C SER A 180 21.14 -16.96 10.14
N PRO A 181 22.24 -16.19 9.99
CA PRO A 181 23.06 -16.16 8.77
C PRO A 181 23.66 -17.52 8.33
N GLY A 182 23.63 -18.52 9.21
CA GLY A 182 24.11 -19.88 8.98
C GLY A 182 23.12 -20.80 8.26
N ASP A 183 21.84 -20.43 8.15
CA ASP A 183 20.80 -21.22 7.49
C ASP A 183 20.83 -21.04 5.96
N LYS A 184 22.04 -21.14 5.37
CA LYS A 184 22.16 -21.21 3.92
C LYS A 184 21.71 -22.59 3.50
N GLY A 185 20.51 -22.66 2.92
CA GLY A 185 20.01 -23.85 2.23
C GLY A 185 21.08 -24.40 1.29
N GLN A 186 21.43 -25.67 1.53
CA GLN A 186 22.16 -26.51 0.59
C GLN A 186 21.38 -26.66 -0.71
#